data_AF-A0A928WPE7-F1
#
_entry.id   AF-A0A928WPE7-F1
#
_cell.length_a   1.000
_cell.length_b   1.000
_cell.length_c   1.000
_cell.angle_alpha   90.00
_cell.angle_beta   90.00
_cell.angle_gamma   90.00
#
_symmetry.space_group_name_H-M   'P 1'
#
loop_
_entity.id
_entity.type
_entity.pdbx_description
1 polymer ?
#
loop_
_entity_poly.entity_id
_entity_poly.type
_entity_poly.pdbx_seq_one_letter_code
_entity_poly.pdbx_strand_id
1 'polypeptide(L)'
;MNYCKDGDKPIVKYRFNGGKERIFKSEFAPIDIESKSVPVEGSSDYKSQGYAINITAVNGSPQDYRIVDHFTRTLGVQIGSFSPDSVFLFVMQCGETSYLKRNPCDGELNKELGCLARAYNLNPGGFTLNYNVGCPNPNNTRCSLVVKHKGIIIFTDQGDCPCTFKVQCGKCEDDEIECKKPIYPGYCCVKCSEMKSGIIAAKEDLKRLNNG
;
A
#
# COMPACT_ATOMS: atom_id res chain seq x y z
N MET A 1 5.47 -6.27 -13.82
CA MET A 1 6.86 -6.28 -14.35
C MET A 1 7.68 -6.92 -13.26
N ASN A 2 8.31 -8.05 -13.54
CA ASN A 2 9.16 -8.73 -12.56
C ASN A 2 10.47 -7.96 -12.43
N TYR A 3 10.77 -7.45 -11.23
CA TYR A 3 11.96 -6.63 -11.02
C TYR A 3 13.22 -7.46 -10.72
N CYS A 4 13.10 -8.57 -9.97
CA CYS A 4 14.22 -9.38 -9.50
C CYS A 4 14.12 -10.84 -9.95
N LYS A 5 15.22 -11.61 -9.86
CA LYS A 5 15.25 -13.04 -10.20
C LYS A 5 14.95 -13.91 -8.97
N ASP A 6 14.57 -15.17 -9.21
CA ASP A 6 14.39 -16.14 -8.12
C ASP A 6 15.66 -16.23 -7.25
N GLY A 7 15.47 -16.15 -5.93
CA GLY A 7 16.56 -16.19 -4.95
C GLY A 7 17.13 -14.83 -4.53
N ASP A 8 16.78 -13.73 -5.22
CA ASP A 8 17.12 -12.38 -4.77
C ASP A 8 16.36 -12.00 -3.49
N LYS A 9 16.85 -10.98 -2.79
CA LYS A 9 16.18 -10.36 -1.62
C LYS A 9 15.84 -8.90 -1.92
N PRO A 10 14.71 -8.64 -2.59
CA PRO A 10 14.38 -7.31 -3.09
C PRO A 10 14.22 -6.30 -1.95
N ILE A 11 14.79 -5.10 -2.13
CA ILE A 11 14.53 -3.95 -1.27
C ILE A 11 13.78 -2.91 -2.08
N VAL A 12 12.61 -2.51 -1.61
CA VAL A 12 11.78 -1.48 -2.23
C VAL A 12 11.92 -0.20 -1.41
N LYS A 13 12.58 0.81 -1.98
CA LYS A 13 12.66 2.16 -1.41
C LYS A 13 11.59 3.02 -2.07
N TYR A 14 10.75 3.67 -1.29
CA TYR A 14 9.62 4.43 -1.85
C TYR A 14 9.31 5.67 -1.02
N ARG A 15 8.65 6.62 -1.67
CA ARG A 15 8.26 7.90 -1.07
C ARG A 15 6.96 8.39 -1.69
N PHE A 16 6.05 8.82 -0.82
CA PHE A 16 4.85 9.59 -1.19
C PHE A 16 5.13 11.08 -1.12
N ASN A 17 4.33 11.88 -1.81
CA ASN A 17 4.52 13.33 -1.86
C ASN A 17 4.55 13.97 -0.47
N GLY A 18 5.52 14.86 -0.23
CA GLY A 18 5.76 15.46 1.08
C GLY A 18 6.23 14.50 2.19
N GLY A 19 6.26 13.19 1.94
CA GLY A 19 6.63 12.16 2.90
C GLY A 19 8.14 11.91 2.98
N LYS A 20 8.56 11.26 4.07
CA LYS A 20 9.91 10.68 4.21
C LYS A 20 10.03 9.41 3.37
N GLU A 21 11.25 9.08 2.94
CA GLU A 21 11.55 7.79 2.31
C GLU A 21 11.26 6.65 3.28
N ARG A 22 10.66 5.58 2.75
CA ARG A 22 10.29 4.35 3.45
C ARG A 22 10.93 3.17 2.74
N ILE A 23 11.17 2.09 3.49
CA ILE A 23 11.87 0.90 2.99
C ILE A 23 11.04 -0.34 3.32
N PHE A 24 10.72 -1.12 2.30
CA PHE A 24 10.17 -2.46 2.44
C PHE A 24 11.23 -3.48 1.99
N LYS A 25 11.43 -4.55 2.76
CA LYS A 25 12.37 -5.62 2.44
C LYS A 25 11.57 -6.91 2.21
N SER A 26 11.65 -7.48 1.02
CA SER A 26 10.98 -8.72 0.67
C SER A 26 11.89 -9.92 0.93
N GLU A 27 11.33 -10.98 1.50
CA GLU A 27 11.99 -12.29 1.58
C GLU A 27 11.81 -13.12 0.29
N PHE A 28 10.93 -12.66 -0.61
CA PHE A 28 10.56 -13.36 -1.84
C PHE A 28 11.01 -12.60 -3.08
N ALA A 29 11.35 -13.34 -4.14
CA ALA A 29 11.59 -12.85 -5.48
C ALA A 29 11.12 -13.91 -6.51
N PRO A 30 10.69 -13.51 -7.73
CA PRO A 30 10.48 -12.15 -8.22
C PRO A 30 9.35 -11.43 -7.46
N ILE A 31 9.39 -10.09 -7.46
CA ILE A 31 8.26 -9.27 -7.02
C ILE A 31 7.72 -8.44 -8.19
N ASP A 32 6.42 -8.21 -8.15
CA ASP A 32 5.72 -7.22 -8.97
C ASP A 32 5.34 -6.04 -8.09
N ILE A 33 5.55 -4.83 -8.59
CA ILE A 33 5.13 -3.60 -7.92
C ILE A 33 4.10 -2.89 -8.77
N GLU A 34 2.97 -2.56 -8.16
CA GLU A 34 1.93 -1.73 -8.74
C GLU A 34 1.84 -0.42 -7.94
N SER A 35 1.90 0.71 -8.64
CA SER A 35 1.56 2.03 -8.10
C SER A 35 0.29 2.52 -8.77
N LYS A 36 -0.72 2.89 -7.98
CA LYS A 36 -2.02 3.37 -8.49
C LYS A 36 -2.48 4.60 -7.72
N SER A 37 -3.14 5.52 -8.42
CA SER A 37 -3.70 6.76 -7.89
C SER A 37 -5.02 6.57 -7.11
N VAL A 38 -5.17 5.44 -6.42
CA VAL A 38 -6.33 5.12 -5.58
C VAL A 38 -5.88 4.42 -4.29
N PRO A 39 -6.59 4.60 -3.16
CA PRO A 39 -6.46 3.79 -1.96
C PRO A 39 -6.65 2.30 -2.29
N VAL A 40 -5.82 1.46 -1.71
CA VAL A 40 -5.86 0.00 -1.90
C VAL A 40 -6.65 -0.72 -0.80
N GLU A 41 -6.94 -0.04 0.31
CA GLU A 41 -7.90 -0.55 1.33
C GLU A 41 -9.34 -0.18 0.96
N GLY A 42 -9.70 -0.48 -0.29
CA GLY A 42 -11.06 -0.36 -0.78
C GLY A 42 -11.78 -1.70 -0.71
N SER A 43 -13.06 -1.71 -0.35
CA SER A 43 -13.99 -2.77 -0.74
C SER A 43 -14.21 -2.76 -2.26
N SER A 44 -14.99 -3.71 -2.76
CA SER A 44 -15.49 -3.69 -4.15
C SER A 44 -16.25 -2.41 -4.52
N ASP A 45 -16.74 -1.67 -3.52
CA ASP A 45 -17.59 -0.50 -3.66
C ASP A 45 -16.84 0.84 -3.57
N TYR A 46 -15.51 0.81 -3.55
CA TYR A 46 -14.69 2.01 -3.57
C TYR A 46 -14.93 2.86 -4.82
N LYS A 47 -15.07 4.18 -4.65
CA LYS A 47 -15.17 5.18 -5.73
C LYS A 47 -14.28 6.38 -5.43
N SER A 48 -13.39 6.72 -6.37
CA SER A 48 -12.44 7.83 -6.22
C SER A 48 -13.09 9.22 -6.13
N GLN A 49 -14.22 9.42 -6.81
CA GLN A 49 -15.01 10.65 -6.73
C GLN A 49 -15.91 10.70 -5.50
N GLY A 50 -16.00 9.59 -4.74
CA GLY A 50 -16.97 9.37 -3.69
C GLY A 50 -18.42 9.31 -4.19
N TYR A 51 -19.32 9.05 -3.24
CA TYR A 51 -20.76 9.00 -3.43
C TYR A 51 -21.47 9.34 -2.11
N ALA A 52 -22.75 9.65 -2.20
CA ALA A 52 -23.60 9.84 -1.05
C ALA A 52 -24.16 8.51 -0.54
N ILE A 53 -24.20 8.36 0.78
CA ILE A 53 -24.87 7.27 1.47
C ILE A 53 -25.86 7.85 2.47
N ASN A 54 -27.13 7.45 2.36
CA ASN A 54 -28.16 7.78 3.32
C ASN A 54 -28.36 6.59 4.24
N ILE A 55 -28.12 6.78 5.54
CA ILE A 55 -28.17 5.72 6.55
C ILE A 55 -29.40 5.95 7.44
N THR A 56 -30.22 4.91 7.59
CA THR A 56 -31.34 4.84 8.54
C THR A 56 -31.01 3.79 9.60
N ALA A 57 -30.35 4.23 10.68
CA ALA A 57 -29.97 3.35 11.78
C ALA A 57 -31.20 2.93 12.61
N VAL A 58 -31.12 1.77 13.28
CA VAL A 58 -32.23 1.14 14.01
C VAL A 58 -32.95 2.08 15.00
N ASN A 59 -32.24 3.07 15.56
CA ASN A 59 -32.79 4.06 16.51
C ASN A 59 -32.33 5.51 16.21
N GLY A 60 -32.01 5.83 14.95
CA GLY A 60 -31.41 7.12 14.58
C GLY A 60 -32.21 7.88 13.54
N SER A 61 -32.09 9.22 13.56
CA SER A 61 -32.54 10.05 12.44
C SER A 61 -31.72 9.72 11.19
N PRO A 62 -32.32 9.77 9.98
CA PRO A 62 -31.59 9.61 8.74
C PRO A 62 -30.34 10.51 8.71
N GLN A 63 -29.20 9.93 8.39
CA GLN A 63 -27.94 10.63 8.23
C GLN A 63 -27.51 10.56 6.76
N ASP A 64 -27.09 11.68 6.20
CA ASP A 64 -26.46 11.73 4.88
C ASP A 64 -24.94 11.93 5.06
N TYR A 65 -24.17 10.99 4.52
CA TYR A 65 -22.71 11.09 4.46
C TYR A 65 -22.21 11.08 3.03
N ARG A 66 -21.09 11.78 2.79
CA ARG A 66 -20.29 11.61 1.59
C ARG A 66 -19.12 10.68 1.92
N ILE A 67 -19.01 9.59 1.18
CA ILE A 67 -18.07 8.50 1.43
C ILE A 67 -17.31 8.15 0.15
N VAL A 68 -16.14 7.56 0.29
CA VAL A 68 -15.38 6.97 -0.82
C VAL A 68 -15.55 5.46 -0.87
N ASP A 69 -16.01 4.84 0.22
CA ASP A 69 -16.19 3.40 0.30
C ASP A 69 -17.13 2.97 1.42
N HIS A 70 -17.71 1.79 1.28
CA HIS A 70 -18.46 1.10 2.33
C HIS A 70 -18.38 -0.41 2.16
N PHE A 71 -18.56 -1.14 3.26
CA PHE A 71 -18.91 -2.56 3.17
C PHE A 71 -19.83 -2.93 4.33
N THR A 72 -20.53 -4.04 4.17
CA THR A 72 -21.41 -4.59 5.20
C THR A 72 -20.88 -5.89 5.76
N ARG A 73 -21.13 -6.16 7.04
CA ARG A 73 -20.89 -7.46 7.66
C ARG A 73 -22.09 -7.86 8.50
N THR A 74 -22.56 -9.10 8.31
CA THR A 74 -23.57 -9.72 9.17
C THR A 74 -22.87 -10.53 10.25
N LEU A 75 -23.34 -10.44 11.49
CA LEU A 75 -22.83 -11.26 12.59
C LEU A 75 -23.52 -12.62 12.60
N GLY A 76 -22.82 -13.72 12.29
CA GLY A 76 -23.42 -15.06 12.36
C GLY A 76 -23.75 -15.56 13.78
N VAL A 77 -23.59 -14.72 14.80
CA VAL A 77 -23.72 -15.07 16.23
C VAL A 77 -24.41 -13.94 16.99
N GLN A 78 -25.14 -14.30 18.04
CA GLN A 78 -25.72 -13.34 18.97
C GLN A 78 -24.63 -12.79 19.89
N ILE A 79 -24.44 -11.47 19.90
CA ILE A 79 -23.47 -10.80 20.78
C ILE A 79 -24.20 -9.76 21.60
N GLY A 80 -24.35 -10.00 22.90
CA GLY A 80 -25.14 -9.15 23.79
C GLY A 80 -26.59 -9.04 23.30
N SER A 81 -27.05 -7.81 23.07
CA SER A 81 -28.43 -7.51 22.62
C SER A 81 -28.61 -7.52 21.09
N PHE A 82 -27.58 -7.88 20.31
CA PHE A 82 -27.65 -7.86 18.85
C PHE A 82 -28.15 -9.21 18.28
N SER A 83 -29.12 -9.15 17.37
CA SER A 83 -29.61 -10.31 16.62
C SER A 83 -28.52 -10.88 15.71
N PRO A 84 -28.48 -12.20 15.44
CA PRO A 84 -27.65 -12.82 14.39
C PRO A 84 -27.89 -12.24 12.98
N ASP A 85 -28.99 -11.51 12.77
CA ASP A 85 -29.28 -10.89 11.48
C ASP A 85 -28.86 -9.40 11.44
N SER A 86 -28.14 -8.92 12.47
CA SER A 86 -27.69 -7.53 12.54
C SER A 86 -26.66 -7.26 11.44
N VAL A 87 -26.95 -6.25 10.60
CA VAL A 87 -26.03 -5.79 9.55
C VAL A 87 -25.26 -4.59 10.05
N PHE A 88 -23.93 -4.71 10.06
CA PHE A 88 -23.03 -3.60 10.35
C PHE A 88 -22.53 -2.99 9.06
N LEU A 89 -22.80 -1.71 8.86
CA LEU A 89 -22.25 -0.90 7.78
C LEU A 89 -21.00 -0.19 8.27
N PHE A 90 -19.90 -0.37 7.54
CA PHE A 90 -18.65 0.35 7.76
C PHE A 90 -18.44 1.32 6.61
N VAL A 91 -18.04 2.55 6.92
CA VAL A 91 -17.85 3.60 5.91
C VAL A 91 -16.46 4.19 5.98
N MET A 92 -15.94 4.56 4.81
CA MET A 92 -14.76 5.37 4.64
C MET A 92 -15.19 6.73 4.09
N GLN A 93 -15.03 7.80 4.88
CA GLN A 93 -15.47 9.14 4.49
C GLN A 93 -14.56 9.76 3.43
N CYS A 94 -15.05 10.80 2.76
CA CYS A 94 -14.24 11.63 1.88
C CYS A 94 -12.94 12.10 2.57
N GLY A 95 -11.80 11.88 1.90
CA GLY A 95 -10.47 12.22 2.40
C GLY A 95 -9.78 11.13 3.23
N GLU A 96 -10.48 10.06 3.58
CA GLU A 96 -9.88 8.92 4.28
C GLU A 96 -9.17 7.94 3.32
N THR A 97 -8.29 7.13 3.90
CA THR A 97 -7.43 6.16 3.16
C THR A 97 -7.57 4.73 3.61
N SER A 98 -8.17 4.56 4.78
CA SER A 98 -8.38 3.30 5.45
C SER A 98 -9.62 3.46 6.31
N TYR A 99 -10.25 2.35 6.62
CA TYR A 99 -11.29 2.35 7.62
C TYR A 99 -10.68 2.73 8.96
N LEU A 100 -11.19 3.79 9.58
CA LEU A 100 -10.69 4.25 10.88
C LEU A 100 -10.76 3.12 11.89
N LYS A 101 -9.66 2.91 12.62
CA LYS A 101 -9.60 1.95 13.73
C LYS A 101 -9.76 2.66 15.07
N ARG A 102 -10.52 2.04 15.97
CA ARG A 102 -10.66 2.45 17.36
C ARG A 102 -9.43 1.99 18.14
N ASN A 103 -8.89 2.89 18.96
CA ASN A 103 -7.80 2.61 19.90
C ASN A 103 -8.09 3.30 21.24
N PRO A 104 -8.22 2.56 22.37
CA PRO A 104 -8.11 1.11 22.49
C PRO A 104 -9.27 0.34 21.82
N CYS A 105 -9.00 -0.88 21.38
CA CYS A 105 -10.03 -1.77 20.84
C CYS A 105 -10.71 -2.55 21.97
N ASP A 106 -11.58 -1.85 22.69
CA ASP A 106 -12.27 -2.39 23.86
C ASP A 106 -13.57 -3.13 23.49
N GLY A 107 -13.86 -4.21 24.21
CA GLY A 107 -15.07 -5.02 24.04
C GLY A 107 -14.95 -6.12 22.97
N GLU A 108 -15.56 -7.28 23.22
CA GLU A 108 -15.50 -8.45 22.33
C GLU A 108 -16.08 -8.16 20.94
N LEU A 109 -17.21 -7.46 20.88
CA LEU A 109 -17.84 -7.07 19.62
C LEU A 109 -16.89 -6.24 18.74
N ASN A 110 -16.21 -5.24 19.31
CA ASN A 110 -15.29 -4.41 18.53
C ASN A 110 -14.10 -5.23 18.01
N LYS A 111 -13.59 -6.17 18.80
CA LYS A 111 -12.52 -7.08 18.35
C LYS A 111 -12.98 -7.97 17.21
N GLU A 112 -14.18 -8.53 17.30
CA GLU A 112 -14.75 -9.35 16.23
C GLU A 112 -14.98 -8.55 14.94
N LEU A 113 -15.39 -7.30 15.06
CA LEU A 113 -15.55 -6.35 13.95
C LEU A 113 -14.23 -5.73 13.45
N GLY A 114 -13.07 -6.21 13.92
CA GLY A 114 -11.76 -5.74 13.44
C GLY A 114 -11.38 -4.34 13.94
N CYS A 115 -11.98 -3.90 15.05
CA CYS A 115 -11.70 -2.64 15.74
C CYS A 115 -12.03 -1.39 14.92
N LEU A 116 -13.03 -1.43 14.04
CA LEU A 116 -13.38 -0.28 13.19
C LEU A 116 -14.22 0.76 13.96
N ALA A 117 -13.88 2.04 13.82
CA ALA A 117 -14.44 3.13 14.61
C ALA A 117 -15.80 3.65 14.10
N ARG A 118 -16.11 3.46 12.81
CA ARG A 118 -17.35 3.93 12.16
C ARG A 118 -18.20 2.77 11.65
N ALA A 119 -18.77 2.05 12.60
CA ALA A 119 -19.71 0.97 12.38
C ALA A 119 -21.12 1.44 12.73
N TYR A 120 -22.07 1.26 11.82
CA TYR A 120 -23.48 1.56 12.02
C TYR A 120 -24.26 0.24 12.01
N ASN A 121 -25.04 -0.02 13.06
CA ASN A 121 -25.97 -1.15 13.07
C ASN A 121 -27.26 -0.74 12.35
N LEU A 122 -27.60 -1.48 11.30
CA LEU A 122 -28.74 -1.23 10.42
C LEU A 122 -29.69 -2.42 10.42
N ASN A 123 -30.97 -2.12 10.22
CA ASN A 123 -31.90 -3.12 9.71
C ASN A 123 -31.49 -3.53 8.28
N PRO A 124 -31.86 -4.75 7.82
CA PRO A 124 -31.69 -5.11 6.42
C PRO A 124 -32.30 -4.04 5.49
N GLY A 125 -31.50 -3.53 4.55
CA GLY A 125 -31.90 -2.44 3.65
C GLY A 125 -31.90 -1.03 4.27
N GLY A 126 -31.34 -0.85 5.48
CA GLY A 126 -31.30 0.42 6.19
C GLY A 126 -30.37 1.50 5.60
N PHE A 127 -29.93 1.37 4.36
CA PHE A 127 -29.17 2.42 3.67
C PHE A 127 -29.47 2.47 2.17
N THR A 128 -29.28 3.65 1.57
CA THR A 128 -29.35 3.85 0.11
C THR A 128 -28.12 4.59 -0.39
N LEU A 129 -27.73 4.29 -1.64
CA LEU A 129 -26.55 4.87 -2.29
C LEU A 129 -26.99 5.83 -3.40
N ASN A 130 -26.32 6.97 -3.50
CA ASN A 130 -26.49 7.91 -4.60
C ASN A 130 -25.11 8.26 -5.21
N TYR A 131 -24.80 7.57 -6.31
CA TYR A 131 -23.54 7.72 -7.04
C TYR A 131 -23.42 9.01 -7.86
N ASN A 132 -24.50 9.80 -7.97
CA ASN A 132 -24.47 11.08 -8.69
C ASN A 132 -23.95 12.23 -7.82
N VAL A 133 -23.71 11.99 -6.53
CA VAL A 133 -23.30 13.02 -5.59
C VAL A 133 -21.93 12.67 -5.01
N GLY A 134 -20.88 13.26 -5.56
CA GLY A 134 -19.50 13.02 -5.14
C GLY A 134 -19.07 13.75 -3.87
N CYS A 135 -17.83 13.52 -3.46
CA CYS A 135 -17.17 14.27 -2.41
C CYS A 135 -17.00 15.76 -2.78
N PRO A 136 -17.18 16.70 -1.84
CA PRO A 136 -17.10 18.14 -2.10
C PRO A 136 -15.69 18.63 -2.51
N ASN A 137 -14.65 17.82 -2.29
CA ASN A 137 -13.29 18.13 -2.75
C ASN A 137 -12.58 16.83 -3.20
N PRO A 138 -12.62 16.48 -4.50
CA PRO A 138 -12.02 15.24 -5.02
C PRO A 138 -10.48 15.26 -5.05
N ASN A 139 -9.84 16.35 -4.61
CA ASN A 139 -8.52 16.73 -5.11
C ASN A 139 -7.29 16.17 -4.38
N ASN A 140 -7.45 15.44 -3.27
CA ASN A 140 -6.30 14.73 -2.72
C ASN A 140 -6.23 13.34 -3.34
N THR A 141 -5.79 13.28 -4.59
CA THR A 141 -5.41 12.01 -5.23
C THR A 141 -4.32 11.37 -4.39
N ARG A 142 -4.62 10.21 -3.81
CA ARG A 142 -3.67 9.44 -3.00
C ARG A 142 -3.19 8.25 -3.79
N CYS A 143 -1.93 7.91 -3.59
CA CYS A 143 -1.26 6.86 -4.30
C CYS A 143 -1.08 5.68 -3.35
N SER A 144 -1.24 4.47 -3.87
CA SER A 144 -0.88 3.26 -3.17
C SER A 144 0.24 2.52 -3.88
N LEU A 145 1.13 1.96 -3.08
CA LEU A 145 2.17 1.03 -3.51
C LEU A 145 1.78 -0.38 -3.06
N VAL A 146 1.67 -1.30 -4.01
CA VAL A 146 1.39 -2.72 -3.75
C VAL A 146 2.55 -3.55 -4.25
N VAL A 147 3.08 -4.42 -3.38
CA VAL A 147 4.11 -5.39 -3.74
C VAL A 147 3.51 -6.79 -3.69
N LYS A 148 3.64 -7.53 -4.80
CA LYS A 148 3.11 -8.88 -4.97
C LYS A 148 4.23 -9.88 -5.23
N HIS A 149 4.04 -11.12 -4.78
CA HIS A 149 4.84 -12.28 -5.17
C HIS A 149 3.91 -13.38 -5.69
N LYS A 150 4.12 -13.83 -6.93
CA LYS A 150 3.26 -14.84 -7.59
C LYS A 150 1.76 -14.50 -7.51
N GLY A 151 1.43 -13.23 -7.70
CA GLY A 151 0.05 -12.71 -7.63
C GLY A 151 -0.49 -12.47 -6.21
N ILE A 152 0.21 -12.91 -5.16
CA ILE A 152 -0.18 -12.72 -3.76
C ILE A 152 0.38 -11.38 -3.26
N ILE A 153 -0.46 -10.56 -2.64
CA ILE A 153 -0.03 -9.29 -2.03
C ILE A 153 0.78 -9.62 -0.77
N ILE A 154 2.03 -9.18 -0.74
CA ILE A 154 2.94 -9.37 0.40
C ILE A 154 3.21 -8.06 1.15
N PHE A 155 2.91 -6.91 0.53
CA PHE A 155 3.03 -5.61 1.16
C PHE A 155 2.17 -4.56 0.47
N THR A 156 1.63 -3.63 1.27
CA THR A 156 0.85 -2.49 0.79
C THR A 156 1.17 -1.27 1.65
N ASP A 157 1.30 -0.10 1.03
CA ASP A 157 1.35 1.18 1.72
C ASP A 157 0.64 2.28 0.92
N GLN A 158 0.33 3.41 1.56
CA GLN A 158 -0.40 4.53 0.98
C GLN A 158 0.12 5.89 1.44
N GLY A 159 -0.08 6.90 0.60
CA GLY A 159 0.23 8.29 0.91
C GLY A 159 -0.20 9.24 -0.20
N ASP A 160 0.26 10.48 -0.14
CA ASP A 160 -0.14 11.52 -1.11
C ASP A 160 0.58 11.31 -2.44
N CYS A 161 -0.10 11.55 -3.56
CA CYS A 161 0.51 11.43 -4.89
C CYS A 161 1.46 12.61 -5.19
N PRO A 162 2.52 12.40 -6.00
CA PRO A 162 2.91 11.13 -6.63
C PRO A 162 3.61 10.15 -5.67
N CYS A 163 3.52 8.85 -5.97
CA CYS A 163 4.34 7.81 -5.35
C CYS A 163 5.51 7.47 -6.27
N THR A 164 6.73 7.65 -5.77
CA THR A 164 7.97 7.25 -6.44
C THR A 164 8.59 6.06 -5.72
N PHE A 165 9.07 5.05 -6.45
CA PHE A 165 9.74 3.89 -5.88
C PHE A 165 10.97 3.47 -6.71
N LYS A 166 11.88 2.76 -6.06
CA LYS A 166 13.04 2.08 -6.65
C LYS A 166 13.11 0.67 -6.08
N VAL A 167 13.48 -0.30 -6.91
CA VAL A 167 13.67 -1.69 -6.50
C VAL A 167 15.14 -2.02 -6.62
N GLN A 168 15.71 -2.55 -5.55
CA GLN A 168 17.08 -3.03 -5.50
C GLN A 168 17.05 -4.57 -5.43
N CYS A 169 17.52 -5.23 -6.49
CA CYS A 169 17.59 -6.68 -6.62
C CYS A 169 19.01 -7.17 -6.30
N GLY A 170 19.39 -7.14 -5.02
CA GLY A 170 20.74 -7.53 -4.58
C GLY A 170 21.29 -6.64 -3.47
N LYS A 171 22.59 -6.76 -3.18
CA LYS A 171 23.24 -6.01 -2.10
C LYS A 171 23.76 -4.63 -2.49
N CYS A 172 23.82 -4.36 -3.79
CA CYS A 172 24.32 -3.12 -4.38
C CYS A 172 23.24 -2.47 -5.24
N GLU A 173 23.35 -1.16 -5.43
CA GLU A 173 22.44 -0.39 -6.30
C GLU A 173 22.64 -0.75 -7.77
N ASP A 174 21.67 -0.41 -8.63
CA ASP A 174 21.71 -0.75 -10.07
C ASP A 174 22.93 -0.18 -10.81
N ASP A 175 23.55 0.90 -10.30
CA ASP A 175 24.77 1.51 -10.86
C ASP A 175 26.06 0.99 -10.22
N GLU A 176 25.98 -0.05 -9.40
CA GLU A 176 27.09 -0.62 -8.64
C GLU A 176 27.27 -2.12 -8.88
N ILE A 177 28.51 -2.60 -8.77
CA ILE A 177 28.87 -4.01 -8.86
C ILE A 177 29.25 -4.52 -7.46
N GLU A 178 28.67 -5.65 -7.05
CA GLU A 178 29.06 -6.34 -5.82
C GLU A 178 30.44 -6.97 -5.99
N CYS A 179 31.40 -6.51 -5.19
CA CYS A 179 32.71 -7.11 -5.03
C CYS A 179 32.76 -7.85 -3.70
N LYS A 180 33.13 -9.13 -3.72
CA LYS A 180 33.30 -9.92 -2.50
C LYS A 180 34.53 -9.43 -1.72
N LYS A 181 34.40 -9.28 -0.40
CA LYS A 181 35.50 -8.92 0.50
C LYS A 181 35.61 -9.92 1.66
N PRO A 182 36.82 -10.22 2.14
CA PRO A 182 37.00 -11.12 3.29
C PRO A 182 36.62 -10.46 4.63
N ILE A 183 36.47 -9.14 4.66
CA ILE A 183 36.19 -8.36 5.86
C ILE A 183 34.71 -7.93 5.85
N TYR A 184 34.08 -7.93 7.03
CA TYR A 184 32.69 -7.48 7.25
C TYR A 184 32.41 -6.13 6.56
N PRO A 185 31.30 -5.97 5.78
CA PRO A 185 30.13 -6.86 5.70
C PRO A 185 30.26 -8.05 4.74
N GLY A 186 31.46 -8.37 4.27
CA GLY A 186 31.73 -9.48 3.36
C GLY A 186 31.59 -9.12 1.88
N TYR A 187 31.28 -7.86 1.59
CA TYR A 187 31.15 -7.30 0.24
C TYR A 187 31.42 -5.80 0.24
N CYS A 188 31.64 -5.23 -0.93
CA CYS A 188 31.48 -3.80 -1.20
C CYS A 188 30.78 -3.59 -2.53
N CYS A 189 30.18 -2.41 -2.68
CA CYS A 189 29.58 -1.99 -3.93
C CYS A 189 30.49 -0.96 -4.58
N VAL A 190 30.83 -1.17 -5.85
CA VAL A 190 31.71 -0.28 -6.62
C VAL A 190 30.93 0.29 -7.78
N LYS A 191 30.94 1.61 -7.95
CA LYS A 191 30.24 2.25 -9.05
C LYS A 191 30.79 1.81 -10.39
N CYS A 192 29.90 1.49 -11.32
CA CYS A 192 30.25 1.11 -12.68
C CYS A 192 31.08 2.21 -13.38
N SER A 193 30.84 3.48 -13.05
CA SER A 193 31.58 4.64 -13.58
C SER A 193 33.04 4.67 -13.14
N GLU A 194 33.34 4.26 -11.90
CA GLU A 194 34.70 4.23 -11.36
C GLU A 194 35.51 3.11 -12.02
N MET A 195 34.91 1.92 -12.14
CA MET A 195 35.54 0.79 -12.84
C MET A 195 35.78 1.09 -14.31
N LYS A 196 34.84 1.76 -14.99
CA LYS A 196 34.99 2.13 -16.41
C LYS A 196 36.24 2.98 -16.64
N SER A 197 36.47 3.99 -15.80
CA SER A 197 37.65 4.86 -15.91
C SER A 197 38.95 4.08 -15.71
N GLY A 198 38.99 3.17 -14.72
CA GLY A 198 40.16 2.31 -14.48
C GLY A 198 40.47 1.36 -15.64
N ILE A 199 39.45 0.75 -16.25
CA ILE A 199 39.60 -0.14 -17.41
C ILE A 199 40.10 0.63 -18.64
N ILE A 200 39.61 1.85 -18.87
CA ILE A 200 40.07 2.70 -19.98
C ILE A 200 41.55 3.02 -19.81
N ALA A 201 41.96 3.48 -18.63
CA ALA A 201 43.36 3.79 -18.34
C ALA A 201 44.28 2.57 -18.53
N ALA A 202 43.90 1.42 -17.95
CA ALA A 202 44.67 0.18 -18.10
C ALA A 202 44.80 -0.28 -19.56
N LYS A 203 43.74 -0.09 -20.37
CA LYS A 203 43.74 -0.43 -21.80
C LYS A 203 44.67 0.50 -22.61
N GLU A 204 44.75 1.77 -22.26
CA GLU A 204 45.67 2.72 -22.89
C GLU A 204 47.13 2.41 -22.56
N ASP A 205 47.42 2.07 -21.30
CA ASP A 205 48.77 1.66 -20.88
C ASP A 205 49.23 0.37 -21.57
N LEU A 206 48.36 -0.64 -21.67
CA LEU A 206 48.64 -1.86 -22.44
C LEU A 206 48.92 -1.58 -23.92
N LYS A 207 48.19 -0.65 -24.54
CA LYS A 207 48.46 -0.24 -25.93
C LYS A 207 49.81 0.44 -26.09
N ARG A 208 50.22 1.27 -25.13
CA ARG A 208 51.53 1.92 -25.15
C ARG A 208 52.67 0.91 -25.04
N LEU A 209 52.51 -0.09 -24.17
CA LEU A 209 53.51 -1.16 -23.99
C LEU A 209 53.64 -2.08 -25.22
N ASN A 210 52.54 -2.36 -25.93
CA ASN A 210 52.58 -3.22 -27.12
C ASN A 210 53.04 -2.51 -28.40
N ASN A 211 52.99 -1.18 -28.45
CA ASN A 211 53.39 -0.37 -29.61
C ASN A 211 54.73 0.37 -29.38
N GLY A 212 55.41 0.09 -28.27
CA GLY A 212 56.73 0.63 -27.91
C GLY A 212 57.85 -0.36 -28.09
#